data_AF-Q3LHT4-F1
#
_entry.id   AF-Q3LHT4-F1
#
_cell.length_a   1.000
_cell.length_b   1.000
_cell.length_c   1.000
_cell.angle_alpha   90.00
_cell.angle_beta   90.00
_cell.angle_gamma   90.00
#
_symmetry.space_group_name_H-M   'P 1'
#
loop_
_entity.id
_entity.type
_entity.pdbx_description
1 polymer ?
#
loop_
_entity_poly.entity_id
_entity_poly.type
_entity_poly.pdbx_seq_one_letter_code
_entity_poly.pdbx_strand_id
1 'polypeptide(L)'
;MHHGSSLLLDLDGVIVESVQRTVEGSRIVQIATAPEWVGMCPQCGQKSTRSKGWVTTRPRDVQVGPDRPLLVWRKRKWLCTNISC
;
A
#
# COMPACT_ATOMS: atom_id res chain seq x y z
N MET A 1 -11.00 0.11 15.77
CA MET A 1 -11.67 1.03 14.83
C MET A 1 -11.03 0.80 13.48
N HIS A 2 -11.74 0.15 12.55
CA HIS A 2 -11.20 -0.15 11.23
C HIS A 2 -11.28 1.13 10.38
N HIS A 3 -10.14 1.65 9.95
CA HIS A 3 -10.07 2.80 9.05
C HIS A 3 -10.69 2.38 7.70
N GLY A 4 -11.61 3.19 7.16
CA GLY A 4 -12.44 2.84 5.99
C GLY A 4 -11.66 2.45 4.72
N SER A 5 -10.35 2.69 4.65
CA SER A 5 -9.46 2.25 3.58
C SER A 5 -9.21 0.74 3.55
N SER A 6 -9.17 0.09 4.72
CA SER A 6 -9.00 -1.36 4.82
C SER A 6 -10.22 -2.12 4.28
N LEU A 7 -11.43 -1.54 4.36
CA LEU A 7 -12.65 -2.19 3.86
C LEU A 7 -12.78 -2.19 2.33
N LEU A 8 -12.19 -1.23 1.63
CA LEU A 8 -12.26 -1.15 0.16
C LEU A 8 -11.38 -2.21 -0.52
N LEU A 9 -10.26 -2.56 0.11
CA LEU A 9 -9.22 -3.39 -0.49
C LEU A 9 -8.95 -4.68 0.28
N ASP A 10 -9.52 -4.84 1.47
CA ASP A 10 -9.19 -5.89 2.44
C ASP A 10 -7.68 -6.02 2.71
N LEU A 11 -7.01 -4.85 2.75
CA LEU A 11 -5.57 -4.75 3.00
C LEU A 11 -5.33 -4.04 4.33
N ASP A 12 -4.81 -4.78 5.29
CA ASP A 12 -4.33 -4.23 6.55
C ASP A 12 -3.09 -3.34 6.33
N GLY A 13 -3.02 -2.24 7.08
CA GLY A 13 -1.89 -1.31 7.05
C GLY A 13 -1.78 -0.46 5.77
N VAL A 14 -2.88 -0.31 5.03
CA VAL A 14 -2.96 0.55 3.83
C VAL A 14 -4.05 1.61 3.98
N ILE A 15 -3.74 2.83 3.56
CA ILE A 15 -4.67 3.95 3.48
C ILE A 15 -4.84 4.45 2.04
N VAL A 16 -6.01 5.00 1.73
CA VAL A 16 -6.26 5.71 0.47
C VAL A 16 -5.89 7.17 0.68
N GLU A 17 -4.95 7.67 -0.12
CA GLU A 17 -4.53 9.08 -0.08
C GLU A 17 -5.35 9.94 -1.04
N SER A 18 -5.65 9.42 -2.23
CA SER A 18 -6.45 10.13 -3.22
C SER A 18 -7.14 9.18 -4.19
N VAL A 19 -8.24 9.67 -4.79
CA VAL A 19 -8.94 8.99 -5.88
C VAL A 19 -9.14 9.99 -7.02
N GLN A 20 -8.70 9.61 -8.20
CA GLN A 20 -8.79 10.42 -9.42
C GLN A 20 -9.51 9.62 -10.51
N ARG A 21 -10.25 10.31 -11.38
CA ARG A 21 -10.79 9.72 -12.62
C ARG A 21 -9.88 10.06 -13.78
N THR A 22 -9.56 9.07 -14.61
CA THR A 22 -8.87 9.27 -15.89
C THR A 22 -9.85 9.77 -16.93
N VAL A 23 -9.31 10.30 -18.02
CA VAL A 23 -10.07 10.78 -19.18
C VAL A 23 -10.91 9.66 -19.82
N GLU A 24 -10.43 8.42 -19.74
CA GLU A 24 -11.08 7.20 -20.24
C GLU A 24 -12.11 6.62 -19.25
N GLY A 25 -12.38 7.32 -18.14
CA GLY A 25 -13.38 6.92 -17.14
C GLY A 25 -12.85 5.95 -16.07
N SER A 26 -11.63 5.44 -16.22
CA SER A 26 -10.98 4.61 -15.20
C SER A 26 -10.68 5.40 -13.92
N ARG A 27 -10.46 4.71 -12.80
CA ARG A 27 -10.10 5.35 -11.52
C ARG A 27 -8.66 5.01 -11.15
N ILE A 28 -7.87 6.03 -10.86
CA ILE A 28 -6.57 5.88 -10.22
C ILE A 28 -6.79 6.10 -8.72
N VAL A 29 -6.52 5.06 -7.94
CA VAL A 29 -6.54 5.12 -6.48
C VAL A 29 -5.10 5.15 -6.02
N GLN A 30 -4.68 6.27 -5.44
CA GLN A 30 -3.37 6.37 -4.79
C GLN A 30 -3.49 5.87 -3.36
N ILE A 31 -2.67 4.87 -3.03
CA ILE A 31 -2.63 4.27 -1.70
C ILE A 31 -1.23 4.37 -1.10
N ALA A 32 -1.19 4.56 0.22
CA ALA A 32 0.03 4.57 1.01
C ALA A 32 -0.02 3.53 2.14
N THR A 33 1.16 3.20 2.66
CA THR A 33 1.25 2.45 3.91
C THR A 33 0.79 3.33 5.05
N ALA A 34 -0.10 2.82 5.89
CA ALA A 34 -0.60 3.52 7.07
C ALA A 34 0.58 3.92 7.99
N PRO A 35 0.58 5.14 8.59
CA PRO A 35 1.72 5.68 9.32
C PRO A 35 2.30 4.76 10.39
N GLU A 36 1.44 4.03 11.11
CA GLU A 36 1.80 3.09 12.16
C GLU A 36 2.49 1.82 11.62
N TRP A 37 2.29 1.49 10.34
CA TRP A 37 2.92 0.37 9.65
C TRP A 37 4.17 0.78 8.86
N VAL A 38 4.46 2.07 8.75
CA VAL A 38 5.63 2.56 8.00
C VAL A 38 6.93 2.07 8.66
N GLY A 39 7.74 1.37 7.86
CA GLY A 39 9.05 0.89 8.30
C GLY A 39 9.00 -0.39 9.11
N MET A 40 7.81 -0.93 9.40
CA MET A 40 7.67 -2.18 10.14
C MET A 40 8.04 -3.36 9.23
N CYS A 41 8.94 -4.23 9.72
CA CYS A 41 9.22 -5.49 9.04
C CYS A 41 7.98 -6.39 9.12
N PRO A 42 7.42 -6.84 7.98
CA PRO A 42 6.24 -7.70 8.01
C PRO A 42 6.52 -9.10 8.58
N GLN A 43 7.78 -9.51 8.67
CA GLN A 43 8.17 -10.84 9.18
C GLN A 43 8.42 -10.87 10.69
N CYS A 44 9.09 -9.85 11.25
CA CYS A 44 9.46 -9.84 12.67
C CYS A 44 8.93 -8.63 13.46
N GLY A 45 8.19 -7.71 12.83
CA GLY A 45 7.65 -6.51 13.48
C GLY A 45 8.69 -5.47 13.87
N GLN A 46 9.99 -5.70 13.66
CA GLN A 46 11.03 -4.73 13.97
C GLN A 46 10.87 -3.47 13.10
N LYS A 47 10.85 -2.29 13.73
CA LYS A 47 10.88 -1.01 13.01
C LYS A 47 12.26 -0.79 12.42
N SER A 48 12.32 -0.67 11.11
CA SER A 48 13.53 -0.34 10.37
C SER A 48 13.86 1.15 10.50
N THR A 49 15.14 1.43 10.66
CA THR A 49 15.71 2.79 10.59
C THR A 49 16.32 3.09 9.23
N ARG A 50 16.36 2.11 8.31
CA ARG A 50 17.07 2.21 7.02
C ARG A 50 16.18 1.84 5.84
N SER A 51 16.05 2.79 4.91
CA SER A 51 15.33 2.60 3.65
C SER A 51 16.24 2.06 2.55
N LYS A 52 15.76 1.10 1.78
CA LYS A 52 16.36 0.61 0.52
C LYS A 52 15.92 1.41 -0.72
N GLY A 53 14.97 2.36 -0.58
CA GLY A 53 14.47 3.19 -1.68
C GLY A 53 12.98 3.01 -1.93
N TRP A 54 12.48 3.59 -3.03
CA TRP A 54 11.08 3.51 -3.44
C TRP A 54 10.82 2.29 -4.32
N VAL A 55 9.68 1.63 -4.09
CA VAL A 55 9.22 0.54 -4.95
C VAL A 55 7.75 0.76 -5.29
N THR A 56 7.41 0.50 -6.56
CA THR A 56 6.03 0.49 -7.05
C THR A 56 5.58 -0.94 -7.21
N THR A 57 4.49 -1.32 -6.55
CA THR A 57 3.81 -2.61 -6.74
C THR A 57 2.45 -2.39 -7.38
N ARG A 58 2.07 -3.30 -8.28
CA ARG A 58 0.77 -3.31 -8.96
C ARG A 58 0.03 -4.59 -8.55
N PRO A 59 -0.84 -4.55 -7.53
CA PRO A 59 -1.61 -5.72 -7.11
C PRO A 59 -2.53 -6.16 -8.24
N ARG A 60 -2.45 -7.42 -8.66
CA ARG A 60 -3.23 -7.92 -9.81
C ARG A 60 -4.71 -8.17 -9.48
N ASP A 61 -5.07 -8.30 -8.20
CA ASP A 61 -6.32 -8.94 -7.79
C ASP A 61 -7.31 -8.03 -7.04
N VAL A 62 -7.21 -6.71 -7.20
CA VAL A 62 -8.23 -5.80 -6.65
C VAL A 62 -9.36 -5.61 -7.66
N GLN A 63 -10.48 -6.29 -7.44
CA GLN A 63 -11.72 -6.08 -8.21
C GLN A 63 -12.58 -5.00 -7.55
N VAL A 64 -12.86 -3.92 -8.28
CA VAL A 64 -13.79 -2.87 -7.83
C VAL A 64 -14.66 -2.45 -9.02
N GLY A 65 -15.93 -2.83 -9.01
CA GLY A 65 -16.93 -2.42 -10.00
C GLY A 65 -16.74 -3.01 -11.41
N PRO A 66 -17.61 -2.63 -12.37
CA PRO A 66 -17.60 -3.19 -13.73
C PRO A 66 -16.38 -2.75 -14.55
N ASP A 67 -15.77 -1.61 -14.23
CA ASP A 67 -14.55 -1.11 -14.87
C ASP A 67 -13.34 -1.43 -13.99
N ARG A 68 -12.40 -2.25 -14.47
CA ARG A 68 -11.24 -2.69 -13.66
C ARG A 68 -10.29 -1.52 -13.37
N PRO A 69 -10.17 -1.00 -12.13
CA PRO A 69 -9.23 0.06 -11.84
C PRO A 69 -7.79 -0.46 -11.81
N LEU A 70 -6.85 0.38 -12.23
CA LEU A 70 -5.42 0.11 -12.07
C LEU A 70 -4.96 0.58 -10.69
N LEU A 71 -4.67 -0.36 -9.79
CA LEU A 71 -4.13 -0.04 -8.47
C LEU A 71 -2.61 0.08 -8.52
N VAL A 72 -2.10 1.24 -8.11
CA VAL A 72 -0.66 1.51 -8.03
C VAL A 72 -0.31 1.84 -6.58
N TRP A 73 0.44 0.94 -5.95
CA TRP A 73 0.93 1.15 -4.59
C TRP A 73 2.41 1.53 -4.64
N ARG A 74 2.71 2.77 -4.23
CA ARG A 74 4.08 3.23 -4.06
C ARG A 74 4.45 3.14 -2.58
N LYS A 75 5.33 2.22 -2.23
CA LYS A 75 5.82 2.07 -0.85
C LYS A 75 7.33 2.21 -0.77
N ARG A 76 7.80 2.64 0.40
CA ARG A 76 9.23 2.63 0.71
C ARG A 76 9.63 1.20 1.08
N LYS A 77 10.64 0.64 0.41
CA LYS A 77 11.19 -0.67 0.74
C LYS A 77 12.19 -0.50 1.87
N TRP A 78 11.94 -1.12 3.01
CA TRP A 78 12.78 -1.00 4.20
C TRP A 78 13.69 -2.22 4.37
N LEU A 79 14.87 -2.02 4.96
CA LEU A 79 15.79 -3.09 5.33
C LEU A 79 15.58 -3.44 6.80
N CYS A 80 15.17 -4.67 7.10
CA CYS A 80 15.17 -5.12 8.50
C CYS A 80 16.61 -5.10 9.03
N THR A 81 16.81 -4.54 10.22
CA THR A 81 18.13 -4.47 10.88
C THR A 81 18.40 -5.66 11.79
N ASN A 82 17.42 -6.57 11.94
CA ASN A 82 17.65 -7.85 12.60
C ASN A 82 18.44 -8.77 11.66
N ILE A 83 19.60 -9.24 12.13
CA ILE A 83 20.51 -10.11 11.37
C ILE A 83 19.92 -11.51 11.08
N SER A 84 18.88 -11.92 11.78
CA SER A 84 18.22 -13.22 11.58
C SER A 84 17.05 -13.17 10.59
N CYS A 85 16.80 -12.03 9.92
CA CYS A 85 15.62 -11.77 9.11
C CYS A 85 15.97 -11.48 7.64
#